data_AF-A0A962HS21-F1
#
_entry.id   AF-A0A962HS21-F1
#
_cell.length_a   1.000
_cell.length_b   1.000
_cell.length_c   1.000
_cell.angle_alpha   90.00
_cell.angle_beta   90.00
_cell.angle_gamma   90.00
#
_symmetry.space_group_name_H-M   'P 1'
#
loop_
_entity.id
_entity.type
_entity.pdbx_description
1 polymer ?
#
loop_
_entity_poly.entity_id
_entity_poly.type
_entity_poly.pdbx_seq_one_letter_code
_entity_poly.pdbx_strand_id
1 'polypeptide(L)'
;MFDFTSPRTRIPLRGRLAAAPWLAVALAASTPTVSLAATTATPDKGDISWLMTCTVLVILMTIPGLALFYGGMVRSKNVLSVLMQVLVVFCLVALLWTLYGYSIAFTAGNAFFGGFDRVFLHGLTVDSLAATFSKGVYIPEYVYFCFQLTFAALTPCLVVGAFAERVKFSALLLFIVLWFTFSYLPIAHMVWFWAGPDAYTDSTAAGVATASAGFLFQQGALDFAGGTVVHINAGIAGLVGALVIGKRVGYGTAAMPPHSLPMVMIGAALLWVGWFG
;
A
#
# COMPACT_ATOMS: atom_id res chain seq x y z
N MET A 1 89.00 -29.11 0.56
CA MET A 1 90.32 -29.35 1.19
C MET A 1 90.62 -28.08 1.98
N PHE A 2 90.35 -27.95 3.28
CA PHE A 2 90.58 -28.86 4.40
C PHE A 2 89.43 -28.85 5.41
N ASP A 3 89.24 -30.02 6.03
CA ASP A 3 88.36 -30.33 7.16
C ASP A 3 89.23 -30.42 8.43
N PHE A 4 88.76 -29.91 9.57
CA PHE A 4 89.29 -30.21 10.91
C PHE A 4 88.18 -30.06 11.98
N THR A 5 87.46 -31.16 12.22
CA THR A 5 87.30 -31.85 13.53
C THR A 5 86.97 -31.05 14.81
N SER A 6 85.69 -31.17 15.28
CA SER A 6 85.19 -31.74 16.58
C SER A 6 85.75 -31.23 17.95
N PRO A 7 85.00 -31.14 19.07
CA PRO A 7 83.86 -32.01 19.43
C PRO A 7 82.61 -31.39 20.07
N ARG A 8 81.53 -32.17 19.91
CA ARG A 8 80.23 -32.05 20.55
C ARG A 8 80.32 -32.44 22.02
N THR A 9 79.87 -31.57 22.91
CA THR A 9 79.43 -31.94 24.26
C THR A 9 77.91 -31.96 24.30
N ARG A 10 77.35 -33.16 24.49
CA ARG A 10 75.94 -33.37 24.86
C ARG A 10 75.85 -33.35 26.38
N ILE A 11 74.98 -32.51 26.93
CA ILE A 11 74.35 -32.75 28.24
C ILE A 11 72.83 -32.60 28.06
N PRO A 12 72.03 -33.57 28.54
CA PRO A 12 70.61 -33.67 28.24
C PRO A 12 69.73 -33.03 29.33
N LEU A 13 68.43 -33.08 29.07
CA LEU A 13 67.28 -33.12 29.99
C LEU A 13 66.35 -31.89 29.96
N ARG A 14 65.23 -32.14 29.27
CA ARG A 14 63.87 -32.04 29.80
C ARG A 14 63.52 -30.72 30.49
N GLY A 15 62.85 -29.87 29.73
CA GLY A 15 61.88 -28.91 30.25
C GLY A 15 60.76 -28.74 29.22
N ARG A 16 59.73 -29.59 29.30
CA ARG A 16 58.46 -29.33 28.60
C ARG A 16 57.84 -28.10 29.26
N LEU A 17 57.85 -26.96 28.59
CA LEU A 17 56.91 -25.88 28.85
C LEU A 17 55.94 -25.85 27.67
N ALA A 18 54.80 -26.53 27.87
CA ALA A 18 53.64 -26.32 27.04
C ALA A 18 53.18 -24.87 27.26
N ALA A 19 53.47 -24.01 26.28
CA ALA A 19 52.89 -22.67 26.24
C ALA A 19 51.38 -22.84 26.08
N ALA A 20 50.65 -22.46 27.12
CA ALA A 20 49.22 -22.65 27.20
C ALA A 20 48.50 -21.52 26.43
N PRO A 21 47.52 -21.82 25.57
CA PRO A 21 46.97 -20.86 24.60
C PRO A 21 45.96 -19.86 25.20
N TRP A 22 45.88 -19.77 26.54
CA TRP A 22 44.84 -18.98 27.21
C TRP A 22 45.26 -17.53 27.53
N LEU A 23 46.49 -17.11 27.20
CA LEU A 23 46.97 -15.74 27.45
C LEU A 23 46.76 -14.76 26.28
N ALA A 24 45.95 -15.12 25.27
CA ALA A 24 45.63 -14.25 24.12
C ALA A 24 44.20 -13.68 24.14
N VAL A 25 43.40 -13.96 25.18
CA VAL A 25 41.97 -13.60 25.23
C VAL A 25 41.69 -12.29 26.01
N ALA A 26 42.69 -11.66 26.63
CA ALA A 26 42.45 -10.55 27.56
C ALA A 26 42.61 -9.13 26.99
N LEU A 27 42.70 -8.93 25.67
CA LEU A 27 42.89 -7.59 25.07
C LEU A 27 41.93 -7.26 23.91
N ALA A 28 40.72 -7.84 23.89
CA ALA A 28 39.68 -7.55 22.91
C ALA A 28 38.45 -6.82 23.51
N ALA A 29 38.57 -6.27 24.72
CA ALA A 29 37.47 -5.67 25.47
C ALA A 29 37.67 -4.18 25.71
N SER A 30 37.78 -3.38 24.64
CA SER A 30 37.53 -1.92 24.68
C SER A 30 37.62 -1.29 23.29
N THR A 31 36.85 -1.78 22.31
CA THR A 31 36.50 -0.92 21.18
C THR A 31 35.26 -0.13 21.60
N PRO A 32 35.30 1.21 21.64
CA PRO A 32 34.10 1.98 21.87
C PRO A 32 33.16 1.67 20.69
N THR A 33 32.10 0.92 20.96
CA THR A 33 30.96 0.84 20.05
C THR A 33 30.38 2.24 20.02
N VAL A 34 30.71 3.00 18.97
CA VAL A 34 29.94 4.18 18.60
C VAL A 34 28.57 3.63 18.23
N SER A 35 27.67 3.59 19.21
CA SER A 35 26.25 3.50 18.96
C SER A 35 25.93 4.74 18.14
N LEU A 36 25.83 4.61 16.81
CA LEU A 36 25.04 5.56 16.03
C LEU A 36 23.67 5.48 16.67
N ALA A 37 23.34 6.48 17.51
CA ALA A 37 21.97 6.72 17.86
C ALA A 37 21.23 6.80 16.54
N ALA A 38 20.35 5.84 16.27
CA ALA A 38 19.41 5.95 15.18
C ALA A 38 18.66 7.26 15.44
N THR A 39 19.01 8.31 14.71
CA THR A 39 18.29 9.57 14.75
C THR A 39 16.87 9.21 14.43
N THR A 40 15.98 9.28 15.42
CA THR A 40 14.56 9.04 15.25
C THR A 40 14.10 9.90 14.08
N ALA A 41 13.81 9.28 12.94
CA ALA A 41 13.55 10.00 11.72
C ALA A 41 12.32 10.86 11.96
N THR A 42 12.54 12.18 12.01
CA THR A 42 11.45 13.13 12.23
C THR A 42 10.79 13.39 10.89
N PRO A 43 9.49 13.09 10.72
CA PRO A 43 8.81 13.37 9.48
C PRO A 43 8.87 14.85 9.12
N ASP A 44 9.12 15.14 7.84
CA ASP A 44 9.13 16.50 7.34
C ASP A 44 7.72 17.09 7.28
N LYS A 45 7.57 18.35 7.69
CA LYS A 45 6.26 19.03 7.70
C LYS A 45 5.73 19.31 6.29
N GLY A 46 6.62 19.51 5.31
CA GLY A 46 6.29 19.67 3.90
C GLY A 46 5.70 18.41 3.31
N ASP A 47 6.33 17.25 3.57
CA ASP A 47 5.81 15.94 3.13
C ASP A 47 4.42 15.65 3.71
N ILE A 48 4.24 15.92 5.01
CA ILE A 48 2.93 15.78 5.67
C ILE A 48 1.89 16.71 5.03
N SER A 49 2.23 17.99 4.84
CA SER A 49 1.31 18.98 4.29
C SER A 49 0.90 18.65 2.86
N TRP A 50 1.86 18.23 2.04
CA TRP A 50 1.61 17.79 0.68
C TRP A 50 0.72 16.55 0.64
N LEU A 51 1.03 15.51 1.42
CA LEU A 51 0.24 14.27 1.41
C LEU A 51 -1.19 14.47 1.96
N MET A 52 -1.38 15.35 2.95
CA MET A 52 -2.72 15.76 3.39
C MET A 52 -3.47 16.54 2.31
N THR A 53 -2.77 17.39 1.55
CA THR A 53 -3.35 18.11 0.39
C THR A 53 -3.76 17.11 -0.70
N CYS A 54 -2.88 16.16 -1.04
CA CYS A 54 -3.16 15.05 -1.94
C CYS A 54 -4.40 14.26 -1.49
N THR A 55 -4.50 13.94 -0.20
CA THR A 55 -5.67 13.24 0.36
C THR A 55 -6.97 14.00 0.07
N VAL A 56 -6.99 15.33 0.24
CA VAL A 56 -8.17 16.15 -0.08
C VAL A 56 -8.45 16.18 -1.59
N LEU A 57 -7.42 16.25 -2.42
CA LEU A 57 -7.54 16.20 -3.89
C LEU A 57 -8.12 14.86 -4.36
N VAL A 58 -7.70 13.73 -3.80
CA VAL A 58 -8.27 12.42 -4.15
C VAL A 58 -9.70 12.26 -3.62
N ILE A 59 -10.03 12.85 -2.46
CA ILE A 59 -11.43 12.92 -2.01
C ILE A 59 -12.27 13.73 -3.01
N LEU A 60 -11.75 14.85 -3.51
CA LEU A 60 -12.42 15.68 -4.51
C LEU A 60 -12.75 14.90 -5.80
N MET A 61 -11.87 13.97 -6.19
CA MET A 61 -12.13 13.06 -7.32
C MET A 61 -13.42 12.28 -7.13
N THR A 62 -13.74 11.82 -5.91
CA THR A 62 -14.96 11.03 -5.66
C THR A 62 -16.15 11.93 -5.36
N ILE A 63 -15.95 12.89 -4.45
CA ILE A 63 -16.97 13.78 -3.90
C ILE A 63 -16.51 15.24 -4.14
N PRO A 64 -17.02 15.94 -5.17
CA PRO A 64 -18.12 15.55 -6.05
C PRO A 64 -17.71 15.04 -7.45
N GLY A 65 -16.41 14.94 -7.80
CA GLY A 65 -15.97 14.71 -9.18
C GLY A 65 -16.65 13.53 -9.89
N LEU A 66 -16.50 12.33 -9.35
CA LEU A 66 -17.03 11.10 -9.91
C LEU A 66 -18.56 11.04 -9.84
N ALA A 67 -19.11 11.56 -8.74
CA ALA A 67 -20.55 11.66 -8.55
C ALA A 67 -21.19 12.52 -9.66
N LEU A 68 -20.60 13.66 -9.99
CA LEU A 68 -21.04 14.53 -11.08
C LEU A 68 -20.79 13.89 -12.44
N PHE A 69 -19.64 13.25 -12.63
CA PHE A 69 -19.29 12.57 -13.88
C PHE A 69 -20.33 11.50 -14.24
N TYR A 70 -20.63 10.58 -13.32
CA TYR A 70 -21.67 9.57 -13.54
C TYR A 70 -23.08 10.16 -13.53
N GLY A 71 -23.35 11.12 -12.64
CA GLY A 71 -24.63 11.84 -12.57
C GLY A 71 -25.02 12.51 -13.88
N GLY A 72 -24.07 13.09 -14.60
CA GLY A 72 -24.30 13.69 -15.91
C GLY A 72 -24.60 12.69 -17.03
N MET A 73 -24.06 11.45 -16.93
CA MET A 73 -24.23 10.38 -17.92
C MET A 73 -25.51 9.56 -17.76
N VAL A 74 -26.15 9.61 -16.58
CA VAL A 74 -27.43 8.93 -16.33
C VAL A 74 -28.62 9.81 -16.71
N ARG A 75 -29.83 9.24 -16.71
CA ARG A 75 -31.07 9.98 -16.93
C ARG A 75 -31.41 10.83 -15.71
N SER A 76 -32.05 11.98 -15.94
CA SER A 76 -32.43 12.96 -14.90
C SER A 76 -33.06 12.34 -13.66
N LYS A 77 -34.01 11.42 -13.86
CA LYS A 77 -34.73 10.73 -12.77
C LYS A 77 -33.85 9.89 -11.84
N ASN A 78 -32.64 9.54 -12.27
CA ASN A 78 -31.72 8.66 -11.54
C ASN A 78 -30.50 9.40 -10.98
N VAL A 79 -30.31 10.69 -11.29
CA VAL A 79 -29.12 11.47 -10.89
C VAL A 79 -28.96 11.44 -9.37
N LEU A 80 -30.04 11.73 -8.62
CA LEU A 80 -30.00 11.71 -7.16
C LEU A 80 -29.59 10.33 -6.62
N SER A 81 -30.06 9.24 -7.24
CA SER A 81 -29.68 7.89 -6.84
C SER A 81 -28.18 7.66 -7.01
N VAL A 82 -27.58 8.09 -8.13
CA VAL A 82 -26.15 7.95 -8.37
C VAL A 82 -25.31 8.77 -7.39
N LEU A 83 -25.69 10.03 -7.14
CA LEU A 83 -25.00 10.88 -6.18
C LEU A 83 -25.01 10.26 -4.77
N MET A 84 -26.16 9.74 -4.34
CA MET A 84 -26.29 9.07 -3.04
C MET A 84 -25.52 7.75 -2.98
N GLN A 85 -25.52 6.97 -4.06
CA GLN A 85 -24.73 5.73 -4.14
C GLN A 85 -23.24 6.00 -3.96
N VAL A 86 -22.68 6.97 -4.69
CA VAL A 86 -21.26 7.32 -4.58
C VAL A 86 -20.91 7.79 -3.15
N LEU A 87 -21.72 8.68 -2.56
CA LEU A 87 -21.48 9.16 -1.20
C LEU A 87 -21.56 8.04 -0.16
N VAL A 88 -22.61 7.21 -0.20
CA VAL A 88 -22.79 6.13 0.79
C VAL A 88 -21.75 5.04 0.62
N VAL A 89 -21.37 4.69 -0.61
CA VAL A 89 -20.29 3.72 -0.88
C VAL A 89 -18.96 4.24 -0.35
N PHE A 90 -18.64 5.52 -0.56
CA PHE A 90 -17.44 6.14 0.01
C PHE A 90 -17.43 6.02 1.54
N CYS A 91 -18.52 6.42 2.21
CA CYS A 91 -18.64 6.33 3.67
C CYS A 91 -18.57 4.88 4.19
N LEU A 92 -19.24 3.94 3.51
CA LEU A 92 -19.20 2.52 3.85
C LEU A 92 -17.77 2.00 3.82
N VAL A 93 -17.02 2.29 2.74
CA VAL A 93 -15.66 1.80 2.58
C VAL A 93 -14.71 2.48 3.56
N ALA A 94 -14.89 3.77 3.86
CA ALA A 94 -14.14 4.45 4.91
C ALA A 94 -14.31 3.76 6.27
N LEU A 95 -15.52 3.30 6.60
CA LEU A 95 -15.76 2.49 7.81
C LEU A 95 -15.06 1.14 7.72
N LEU A 96 -15.25 0.37 6.63
CA LEU A 96 -14.60 -0.94 6.47
C LEU A 96 -13.07 -0.84 6.51
N TRP A 97 -12.50 0.22 5.92
CA TRP A 97 -11.08 0.53 5.94
C TRP A 97 -10.55 0.73 7.37
N THR A 98 -11.29 1.53 8.16
CA THR A 98 -10.98 1.79 9.57
C THR A 98 -11.12 0.54 10.44
N LEU A 99 -12.14 -0.28 10.19
CA LEU A 99 -12.41 -1.49 10.97
C LEU A 99 -11.34 -2.55 10.76
N TYR A 100 -10.98 -2.85 9.51
CA TYR A 100 -10.00 -3.90 9.21
C TYR A 100 -9.24 -3.72 7.90
N GLY A 101 -9.76 -2.95 6.95
CA GLY A 101 -9.20 -2.88 5.60
C GLY A 101 -7.76 -2.42 5.57
N TYR A 102 -7.40 -1.39 6.34
CA TYR A 102 -6.02 -0.93 6.43
C TYR A 102 -5.08 -2.03 6.92
N SER A 103 -5.48 -2.77 7.96
CA SER A 103 -4.69 -3.87 8.50
C SER A 103 -4.42 -4.93 7.44
N ILE A 104 -5.47 -5.41 6.79
CA ILE A 104 -5.35 -6.48 5.80
C ILE A 104 -4.55 -6.02 4.57
N ALA A 105 -4.61 -4.74 4.20
CA ALA A 105 -3.85 -4.22 3.06
C ALA A 105 -2.37 -3.94 3.39
N PHE A 106 -2.07 -3.36 4.56
CA PHE A 106 -0.79 -2.71 4.83
C PHE A 106 -0.03 -3.23 6.05
N THR A 107 -0.40 -4.40 6.59
CA THR A 107 0.39 -5.08 7.64
C THR A 107 1.01 -6.37 7.12
N ALA A 108 2.02 -6.87 7.84
CA ALA A 108 2.68 -8.12 7.48
C ALA A 108 1.71 -9.31 7.57
N GLY A 109 1.81 -10.20 6.59
CA GLY A 109 0.97 -11.40 6.52
C GLY A 109 1.57 -12.41 5.54
N ASN A 110 0.79 -12.81 4.55
CA ASN A 110 1.23 -13.66 3.45
C ASN A 110 1.23 -12.86 2.13
N ALA A 111 1.62 -13.49 1.01
CA ALA A 111 1.72 -12.79 -0.27
C ALA A 111 0.40 -12.18 -0.80
N PHE A 112 -0.76 -12.58 -0.29
CA PHE A 112 -2.09 -12.13 -0.76
C PHE A 112 -2.84 -11.27 0.24
N PHE A 113 -2.63 -11.48 1.54
CA PHE A 113 -3.32 -10.78 2.61
C PHE A 113 -2.34 -10.42 3.72
N GLY A 114 -2.48 -9.21 4.26
CA GLY A 114 -1.83 -8.80 5.48
C GLY A 114 -2.43 -9.46 6.73
N GLY A 115 -1.97 -8.99 7.88
CA GLY A 115 -2.40 -9.45 9.19
C GLY A 115 -3.52 -8.61 9.81
N PHE A 116 -3.73 -8.85 11.11
CA PHE A 116 -4.76 -8.20 11.92
C PHE A 116 -4.18 -7.19 12.94
N ASP A 117 -2.92 -6.81 12.78
CA ASP A 117 -2.19 -5.97 13.74
C ASP A 117 -2.75 -4.55 13.89
N ARG A 118 -3.45 -4.05 12.86
CA ARG A 118 -4.05 -2.71 12.80
C ARG A 118 -5.59 -2.75 12.74
N VAL A 119 -6.22 -3.85 13.12
CA VAL A 119 -7.69 -3.92 13.21
C VAL A 119 -8.20 -2.90 14.24
N PHE A 120 -9.24 -2.15 13.90
CA PHE A 120 -9.70 -0.97 14.66
C PHE A 120 -8.60 0.07 14.94
N LEU A 121 -7.60 0.17 14.06
CA LEU A 121 -6.41 1.01 14.24
C LEU A 121 -5.62 0.67 15.51
N HIS A 122 -5.67 -0.59 15.94
CA HIS A 122 -4.95 -1.05 17.12
C HIS A 122 -3.45 -0.75 17.02
N GLY A 123 -2.89 -0.17 18.09
CA GLY A 123 -1.48 0.20 18.18
C GLY A 123 -1.04 1.35 17.26
N LEU A 124 -1.96 2.02 16.56
CA LEU A 124 -1.65 3.23 15.79
C LEU A 124 -1.57 4.42 16.73
N THR A 125 -0.37 4.98 16.87
CA THR A 125 -0.08 6.12 17.75
C THR A 125 0.45 7.31 16.94
N VAL A 126 0.61 8.47 17.58
CA VAL A 126 1.22 9.65 16.97
C VAL A 126 2.68 9.44 16.55
N ASP A 127 3.35 8.47 17.18
CA ASP A 127 4.74 8.11 16.90
C ASP A 127 4.87 7.01 15.85
N SER A 128 3.75 6.47 15.36
CA SER A 128 3.75 5.42 14.34
C SER A 128 4.13 6.01 12.98
N LEU A 129 5.08 5.38 12.30
CA LEU A 129 5.64 5.86 11.03
C LEU A 129 5.42 4.87 9.91
N ALA A 130 5.08 5.38 8.72
CA ALA A 130 5.07 4.63 7.49
C ALA A 130 6.27 5.02 6.61
N ALA A 131 6.90 4.02 6.00
CA ALA A 131 8.01 4.23 5.09
C ALA A 131 7.53 4.84 3.76
N THR A 132 8.33 5.75 3.20
CA THR A 132 8.13 6.26 1.84
C THR A 132 8.94 5.42 0.83
N PHE A 133 9.04 5.85 -0.43
CA PHE A 133 9.95 5.21 -1.40
C PHE A 133 11.41 5.66 -1.25
N SER A 134 11.68 6.64 -0.39
CA SER A 134 13.03 7.18 -0.15
C SER A 134 13.58 6.66 1.18
N LYS A 135 14.82 6.14 1.17
CA LYS A 135 15.50 5.65 2.36
C LYS A 135 15.63 6.74 3.43
N GLY A 136 15.32 6.40 4.68
CA GLY A 136 15.36 7.33 5.81
C GLY A 136 14.28 8.42 5.82
N VAL A 137 13.34 8.41 4.87
CA VAL A 137 12.23 9.38 4.79
C VAL A 137 10.93 8.70 5.17
N TYR A 138 10.27 9.26 6.17
CA TYR A 138 9.07 8.71 6.80
C TYR A 138 7.98 9.75 6.92
N ILE A 139 6.74 9.27 6.95
CA ILE A 139 5.54 10.05 7.24
C ILE A 139 4.80 9.42 8.41
N PRO A 140 3.98 10.18 9.17
CA PRO A 140 3.12 9.59 10.18
C PRO A 140 2.19 8.55 9.56
N GLU A 141 2.11 7.36 10.15
CA GLU A 141 1.32 6.24 9.64
C GLU A 141 -0.17 6.63 9.50
N TYR A 142 -0.67 7.50 10.37
CA TYR A 142 -2.03 8.04 10.29
C TYR A 142 -2.29 8.85 9.01
N VAL A 143 -1.30 9.59 8.51
CA VAL A 143 -1.43 10.34 7.24
C VAL A 143 -1.45 9.36 6.07
N TYR A 144 -0.60 8.33 6.11
CA TYR A 144 -0.61 7.26 5.11
C TYR A 144 -1.94 6.49 5.10
N PHE A 145 -2.49 6.18 6.28
CA PHE A 145 -3.81 5.59 6.45
C PHE A 145 -4.91 6.42 5.76
N CYS A 146 -4.93 7.74 6.04
CA CYS A 146 -5.90 8.66 5.46
C CYS A 146 -5.76 8.74 3.94
N PHE A 147 -4.53 8.82 3.43
CA PHE A 147 -4.28 8.87 2.00
C PHE A 147 -4.76 7.58 1.30
N GLN A 148 -4.38 6.41 1.81
CA GLN A 148 -4.79 5.13 1.21
C GLN A 148 -6.29 4.84 1.32
N LEU A 149 -6.97 5.36 2.35
CA LEU A 149 -8.43 5.31 2.46
C LEU A 149 -9.09 5.90 1.22
N THR A 150 -8.54 6.98 0.66
CA THR A 150 -9.13 7.66 -0.50
C THR A 150 -9.14 6.77 -1.74
N PHE A 151 -8.06 6.05 -2.02
CA PHE A 151 -7.99 5.06 -3.11
C PHE A 151 -8.96 3.90 -2.85
N ALA A 152 -9.00 3.42 -1.61
CA ALA A 152 -9.90 2.36 -1.19
C ALA A 152 -11.37 2.71 -1.40
N ALA A 153 -11.76 3.93 -1.05
CA ALA A 153 -13.14 4.41 -1.16
C ALA A 153 -13.51 4.86 -2.58
N LEU A 154 -12.56 5.40 -3.35
CA LEU A 154 -12.76 5.82 -4.74
C LEU A 154 -12.98 4.62 -5.66
N THR A 155 -12.18 3.58 -5.52
CA THR A 155 -12.19 2.42 -6.43
C THR A 155 -13.57 1.77 -6.60
N PRO A 156 -14.29 1.37 -5.53
CA PRO A 156 -15.63 0.81 -5.67
C PRO A 156 -16.64 1.81 -6.25
N CYS A 157 -16.45 3.12 -6.06
CA CYS A 157 -17.30 4.13 -6.68
C CYS A 157 -17.16 4.15 -8.22
N LEU A 158 -15.99 3.79 -8.78
CA LEU A 158 -15.83 3.60 -10.22
C LEU A 158 -16.70 2.45 -10.73
N VAL A 159 -16.82 1.39 -9.94
CA VAL A 159 -17.63 0.21 -10.29
C VAL A 159 -19.12 0.55 -10.34
N VAL A 160 -19.61 1.41 -9.42
CA VAL A 160 -21.01 1.89 -9.39
C VAL A 160 -21.45 2.47 -10.73
N GLY A 161 -20.56 3.20 -11.42
CA GLY A 161 -20.84 3.78 -12.73
C GLY A 161 -21.25 2.76 -13.80
N ALA A 162 -20.71 1.54 -13.74
CA ALA A 162 -20.92 0.52 -14.76
C ALA A 162 -22.36 -0.03 -14.79
N PHE A 163 -23.02 -0.11 -13.63
CA PHE A 163 -24.40 -0.60 -13.50
C PHE A 163 -25.34 0.42 -12.86
N ALA A 164 -24.96 1.70 -12.90
CA ALA A 164 -25.82 2.81 -12.53
C ALA A 164 -27.21 2.67 -13.17
N GLU A 165 -28.24 2.95 -12.37
CA GLU A 165 -29.67 2.82 -12.68
C GLU A 165 -30.27 1.39 -12.74
N ARG A 166 -29.51 0.33 -12.44
CA ARG A 166 -29.97 -1.06 -12.68
C ARG A 166 -29.85 -2.02 -11.49
N VAL A 167 -29.38 -1.52 -10.34
CA VAL A 167 -29.18 -2.34 -9.14
C VAL A 167 -30.01 -1.83 -7.98
N LYS A 168 -30.50 -2.76 -7.16
CA LYS A 168 -31.09 -2.41 -5.86
C LYS A 168 -29.98 -1.88 -4.95
N PHE A 169 -30.27 -0.83 -4.19
CA PHE A 169 -29.30 -0.20 -3.31
C PHE A 169 -28.69 -1.18 -2.28
N SER A 170 -29.50 -2.04 -1.67
CA SER A 170 -29.01 -3.07 -0.75
C SER A 170 -28.08 -4.09 -1.40
N ALA A 171 -28.38 -4.50 -2.64
CA ALA A 171 -27.53 -5.42 -3.40
C ALA A 171 -26.19 -4.76 -3.76
N LEU A 172 -26.20 -3.46 -4.09
CA LEU A 172 -24.98 -2.68 -4.31
C LEU A 172 -24.12 -2.68 -3.04
N LEU A 173 -24.67 -2.36 -1.87
CA LEU A 173 -23.89 -2.31 -0.63
C LEU A 173 -23.28 -3.66 -0.29
N LEU A 174 -24.04 -4.76 -0.42
CA LEU A 174 -23.51 -6.11 -0.20
C LEU A 174 -22.38 -6.43 -1.18
N PHE A 175 -22.56 -6.10 -2.47
CA PHE A 175 -21.53 -6.27 -3.48
C PHE A 175 -20.26 -5.48 -3.11
N ILE A 176 -20.39 -4.21 -2.70
CA ILE A 176 -19.24 -3.39 -2.28
C ILE A 176 -18.50 -4.01 -1.10
N VAL A 177 -19.21 -4.48 -0.07
CA VAL A 177 -18.57 -5.14 1.09
C VAL A 177 -17.76 -6.34 0.61
N LEU A 178 -18.38 -7.24 -0.15
CA LEU A 178 -17.70 -8.46 -0.62
C LEU A 178 -16.54 -8.14 -1.57
N TRP A 179 -16.74 -7.25 -2.53
CA TRP A 179 -15.74 -6.88 -3.51
C TRP A 179 -14.56 -6.14 -2.88
N PHE A 180 -14.83 -5.24 -1.93
CA PHE A 180 -13.80 -4.57 -1.16
C PHE A 180 -12.95 -5.61 -0.40
N THR A 181 -13.57 -6.53 0.34
CA THR A 181 -12.85 -7.51 1.17
C THR A 181 -12.07 -8.53 0.33
N PHE A 182 -12.65 -9.04 -0.76
CA PHE A 182 -12.09 -10.19 -1.49
C PHE A 182 -11.40 -9.83 -2.81
N SER A 183 -11.55 -8.59 -3.30
CA SER A 183 -10.89 -8.12 -4.53
C SER A 183 -9.97 -6.95 -4.25
N TYR A 184 -10.48 -5.87 -3.64
CA TYR A 184 -9.67 -4.67 -3.40
C TYR A 184 -8.52 -4.94 -2.41
N LEU A 185 -8.82 -5.45 -1.21
CA LEU A 185 -7.79 -5.67 -0.18
C LEU A 185 -6.67 -6.62 -0.62
N PRO A 186 -6.95 -7.77 -1.26
CA PRO A 186 -5.89 -8.64 -1.73
C PRO A 186 -5.03 -7.99 -2.79
N ILE A 187 -5.63 -7.31 -3.77
CA ILE A 187 -4.88 -6.67 -4.85
C ILE A 187 -4.04 -5.50 -4.29
N ALA A 188 -4.59 -4.70 -3.38
CA ALA A 188 -3.84 -3.63 -2.71
C ALA A 188 -2.64 -4.21 -1.94
N HIS A 189 -2.83 -5.29 -1.19
CA HIS A 189 -1.74 -5.96 -0.48
C HIS A 189 -0.69 -6.51 -1.44
N MET A 190 -1.12 -7.26 -2.47
CA MET A 190 -0.23 -7.88 -3.45
C MET A 190 0.67 -6.87 -4.15
N VAL A 191 0.19 -5.65 -4.40
CA VAL A 191 0.89 -4.64 -5.20
C VAL A 191 1.65 -3.63 -4.33
N TRP A 192 1.05 -3.18 -3.23
CA TRP A 192 1.56 -2.05 -2.45
C TRP A 192 2.12 -2.42 -1.07
N PHE A 193 1.97 -3.66 -0.61
CA PHE A 193 2.61 -4.07 0.64
C PHE A 193 4.06 -4.53 0.41
N TRP A 194 4.98 -3.97 1.18
CA TRP A 194 6.40 -4.28 1.14
C TRP A 194 7.09 -3.75 2.42
N ALA A 195 8.32 -4.19 2.68
CA ALA A 195 9.05 -3.86 3.92
C ALA A 195 9.60 -2.41 4.01
N GLY A 196 9.41 -1.57 2.99
CA GLY A 196 9.99 -0.24 2.92
C GLY A 196 11.45 -0.22 2.38
N PRO A 197 11.96 0.94 1.96
CA PRO A 197 13.20 1.06 1.18
C PRO A 197 14.44 0.77 2.04
N ASP A 198 14.33 1.00 3.35
CA ASP A 198 15.42 0.78 4.30
C ASP A 198 15.74 -0.70 4.50
N ALA A 199 14.81 -1.61 4.17
CA ALA A 199 15.05 -3.05 4.19
C ALA A 199 15.94 -3.54 3.03
N TYR A 200 16.18 -2.71 2.00
CA TYR A 200 16.92 -3.06 0.79
C TYR A 200 18.35 -2.51 0.83
N THR A 201 19.21 -3.05 1.69
CA THR A 201 20.61 -2.58 1.87
C THR A 201 21.60 -3.20 0.88
N ASP A 202 21.41 -4.48 0.59
CA ASP A 202 22.25 -5.30 -0.27
C ASP A 202 21.40 -6.39 -0.94
N SER A 203 22.00 -7.19 -1.83
CA SER A 203 21.28 -8.23 -2.57
C SER A 203 20.68 -9.34 -1.69
N THR A 204 21.31 -9.64 -0.55
CA THR A 204 20.82 -10.67 0.36
C THR A 204 19.65 -10.15 1.18
N ALA A 205 19.78 -8.94 1.73
CA ALA A 205 18.70 -8.25 2.44
C ALA A 205 17.49 -8.00 1.53
N ALA A 206 17.72 -7.61 0.27
CA ALA A 206 16.66 -7.42 -0.72
C ALA A 206 15.84 -8.69 -0.95
N GLY A 207 16.49 -9.87 -1.01
CA GLY A 207 15.79 -11.15 -1.14
C GLY A 207 14.85 -11.44 0.04
N VAL A 208 15.31 -11.18 1.27
CA VAL A 208 14.50 -11.35 2.48
C VAL A 208 13.34 -10.34 2.53
N ALA A 209 13.61 -9.07 2.24
CA ALA A 209 12.61 -8.00 2.23
C ALA A 209 11.55 -8.19 1.14
N THR A 210 11.94 -8.73 -0.01
CA THR A 210 11.01 -9.04 -1.11
C THR A 210 10.13 -10.23 -0.73
N ALA A 211 10.68 -11.26 -0.09
CA ALA A 211 9.92 -12.45 0.30
C ALA A 211 8.77 -12.16 1.27
N SER A 212 8.84 -11.06 2.04
CA SER A 212 7.75 -10.61 2.92
C SER A 212 6.76 -9.64 2.25
N ALA A 213 7.04 -9.16 1.04
CA ALA A 213 6.15 -8.24 0.31
C ALA A 213 4.92 -8.94 -0.28
N GLY A 214 3.99 -8.17 -0.84
CA GLY A 214 2.87 -8.69 -1.60
C GLY A 214 3.28 -9.44 -2.87
N PHE A 215 2.45 -10.37 -3.34
CA PHE A 215 2.78 -11.27 -4.44
C PHE A 215 3.19 -10.54 -5.73
N LEU A 216 2.49 -9.47 -6.14
CA LEU A 216 2.81 -8.76 -7.37
C LEU A 216 4.07 -7.91 -7.21
N PHE A 217 4.29 -7.34 -6.03
CA PHE A 217 5.55 -6.68 -5.69
C PHE A 217 6.73 -7.67 -5.79
N GLN A 218 6.56 -8.91 -5.28
CA GLN A 218 7.56 -9.98 -5.41
C GLN A 218 7.92 -10.32 -6.87
N GLN A 219 6.95 -10.20 -7.78
CA GLN A 219 7.17 -10.42 -9.22
C GLN A 219 7.80 -9.20 -9.92
N GLY A 220 8.08 -8.11 -9.20
CA GLY A 220 8.63 -6.88 -9.76
C GLY A 220 7.61 -6.00 -10.49
N ALA A 221 6.32 -6.12 -10.15
CA ALA A 221 5.29 -5.25 -10.72
C ALA A 221 5.52 -3.79 -10.30
N LEU A 222 5.54 -2.88 -11.29
CA LEU A 222 5.66 -1.45 -11.06
C LEU A 222 4.30 -0.79 -11.23
N ASP A 223 3.66 -0.46 -10.12
CA ASP A 223 2.37 0.23 -10.09
C ASP A 223 2.39 1.37 -9.08
N PHE A 224 2.70 2.56 -9.58
CA PHE A 224 2.94 3.76 -8.77
C PHE A 224 1.68 4.25 -8.05
N ALA A 225 0.55 4.30 -8.76
CA ALA A 225 -0.68 4.96 -8.27
C ALA A 225 -1.96 4.13 -8.48
N GLY A 226 -1.84 2.84 -8.76
CA GLY A 226 -2.98 1.92 -8.78
C GLY A 226 -3.57 1.67 -10.16
N GLY A 227 -2.73 1.61 -11.21
CA GLY A 227 -3.12 1.06 -12.50
C GLY A 227 -3.81 -0.29 -12.37
N THR A 228 -3.25 -1.18 -11.54
CA THR A 228 -3.83 -2.48 -11.22
C THR A 228 -4.87 -2.37 -10.10
N VAL A 229 -4.47 -1.80 -8.94
CA VAL A 229 -5.28 -1.79 -7.71
C VAL A 229 -6.61 -1.06 -7.86
N VAL A 230 -6.60 0.05 -8.61
CA VAL A 230 -7.77 0.91 -8.83
C VAL A 230 -8.40 0.60 -10.19
N HIS A 231 -7.70 0.89 -11.29
CA HIS A 231 -8.34 1.01 -12.60
C HIS A 231 -8.67 -0.32 -13.25
N ILE A 232 -7.70 -1.24 -13.35
CA ILE A 232 -7.95 -2.59 -13.89
C ILE A 232 -8.93 -3.34 -12.99
N ASN A 233 -8.72 -3.30 -11.67
CA ASN A 233 -9.59 -3.96 -10.70
C ASN A 233 -11.05 -3.49 -10.83
N ALA A 234 -11.30 -2.18 -10.76
CA ALA A 234 -12.65 -1.64 -10.92
C ALA A 234 -13.21 -1.83 -12.33
N GLY A 235 -12.36 -1.73 -13.36
CA GLY A 235 -12.76 -1.93 -14.76
C GLY A 235 -13.27 -3.34 -15.02
N ILE A 236 -12.57 -4.35 -14.53
CA ILE A 236 -12.99 -5.76 -14.63
C ILE A 236 -14.25 -6.00 -13.80
N ALA A 237 -14.33 -5.48 -12.58
CA ALA A 237 -15.53 -5.59 -11.74
C ALA A 237 -16.76 -4.97 -12.42
N GLY A 238 -16.59 -3.79 -13.02
CA GLY A 238 -17.62 -3.08 -13.76
C GLY A 238 -18.05 -3.83 -15.03
N LEU A 239 -17.10 -4.39 -15.78
CA LEU A 239 -17.37 -5.20 -16.97
C LEU A 239 -18.15 -6.48 -16.61
N VAL A 240 -17.67 -7.24 -15.62
CA VAL A 240 -18.36 -8.46 -15.16
C VAL A 240 -19.75 -8.10 -14.63
N GLY A 241 -19.88 -7.03 -13.84
CA GLY A 241 -21.17 -6.53 -13.38
C GLY A 241 -22.12 -6.20 -14.54
N ALA A 242 -21.63 -5.52 -15.58
CA ALA A 242 -22.43 -5.19 -16.76
C ALA A 242 -22.89 -6.43 -17.55
N LEU A 243 -22.06 -7.48 -17.61
CA LEU A 243 -22.41 -8.76 -18.26
C LEU A 243 -23.45 -9.55 -17.45
N VAL A 244 -23.29 -9.64 -16.13
CA VAL A 244 -24.17 -10.42 -15.25
C VAL A 244 -25.54 -9.74 -15.06
N ILE A 245 -25.57 -8.41 -14.90
CA ILE A 245 -26.82 -7.65 -14.70
C ILE A 245 -27.59 -7.49 -16.02
N GLY A 246 -26.89 -7.49 -17.16
CA GLY A 246 -27.47 -7.40 -18.48
C GLY A 246 -27.83 -5.97 -18.94
N LYS A 247 -28.53 -5.88 -20.07
CA LYS A 247 -28.76 -4.63 -20.81
C LYS A 247 -29.74 -3.68 -20.09
N ARG A 248 -29.57 -2.37 -20.33
CA ARG A 248 -30.44 -1.29 -19.82
C ARG A 248 -31.82 -1.49 -20.44
N VAL A 249 -32.89 -1.36 -19.66
CA VAL A 249 -34.26 -1.35 -20.20
C VAL A 249 -34.38 -0.16 -21.17
N GLY A 250 -34.71 -0.44 -22.45
CA GLY A 250 -34.78 0.55 -23.53
C GLY A 250 -33.50 0.69 -24.37
N TYR A 251 -32.45 -0.11 -24.11
CA TYR A 251 -31.23 -0.09 -24.93
C TYR A 251 -31.48 -0.54 -26.37
N GLY A 252 -31.12 0.32 -27.32
CA GLY A 252 -31.34 0.11 -28.75
C GLY A 252 -32.76 0.43 -29.24
N THR A 253 -33.69 0.77 -28.34
CA THR A 253 -35.10 1.02 -28.69
C THR A 253 -35.63 2.38 -28.22
N ALA A 254 -35.03 2.99 -27.19
CA ALA A 254 -35.38 4.31 -26.68
C ALA A 254 -34.16 5.25 -26.68
N ALA A 255 -34.41 6.53 -26.96
CA ALA A 255 -33.38 7.56 -26.80
C ALA A 255 -32.95 7.64 -25.33
N MET A 256 -31.65 7.48 -25.07
CA MET A 256 -31.05 7.57 -23.74
C MET A 256 -29.92 8.60 -23.72
N PRO A 257 -30.21 9.89 -24.00
CA PRO A 257 -29.20 10.93 -23.91
C PRO A 257 -28.74 11.10 -22.46
N PRO A 258 -27.46 11.47 -22.24
CA PRO A 258 -26.99 11.96 -20.95
C PRO A 258 -27.87 13.10 -20.43
N HIS A 259 -28.11 13.15 -19.13
CA HIS A 259 -28.87 14.24 -18.51
C HIS A 259 -28.18 15.60 -18.66
N SER A 260 -26.85 15.65 -18.54
CA SER A 260 -26.09 16.90 -18.61
C SER A 260 -24.63 16.66 -18.97
N LEU A 261 -24.26 16.90 -20.23
CA LEU A 261 -22.86 16.90 -20.68
C LEU A 261 -22.00 17.97 -19.97
N PRO A 262 -22.50 19.19 -19.65
CA PRO A 262 -21.75 20.13 -18.81
C PRO A 262 -21.40 19.56 -17.43
N MET A 263 -22.32 18.81 -16.81
CA MET A 263 -22.06 18.14 -15.53
C MET A 263 -20.98 17.06 -15.67
N VAL A 264 -21.00 16.30 -16.78
CA VAL A 264 -19.93 15.34 -17.11
C VAL A 264 -18.58 16.07 -17.21
N MET A 265 -18.51 17.21 -17.90
CA MET A 265 -17.28 17.98 -18.05
C MET A 265 -16.76 18.54 -16.73
N ILE A 266 -17.64 19.05 -15.85
CA ILE A 266 -17.26 19.51 -14.51
C ILE A 266 -16.71 18.33 -13.68
N GLY A 267 -17.40 17.20 -13.68
CA GLY A 267 -16.95 15.99 -12.99
C GLY A 267 -15.60 15.50 -13.50
N ALA A 268 -15.40 15.48 -14.82
CA ALA A 268 -14.13 15.11 -15.45
C ALA A 268 -13.00 16.09 -15.09
N ALA A 269 -13.25 17.39 -15.06
CA ALA A 269 -12.26 18.38 -14.67
C ALA A 269 -11.85 18.23 -13.20
N LEU A 270 -12.80 17.96 -12.31
CA LEU A 270 -12.52 17.67 -10.90
C LEU A 270 -11.74 16.37 -10.71
N LEU A 271 -12.08 15.32 -11.46
CA LEU A 271 -11.30 14.08 -11.50
C LEU A 271 -9.87 14.36 -11.94
N TRP A 272 -9.68 15.18 -12.99
CA TRP A 272 -8.36 15.51 -13.49
C TRP A 272 -7.51 16.30 -12.50
N VAL A 273 -8.07 17.36 -11.90
CA VAL A 273 -7.37 18.14 -10.87
C VAL A 273 -7.09 17.30 -9.63
N GLY A 274 -8.05 16.50 -9.20
CA GLY A 274 -7.90 15.61 -8.05
C GLY A 274 -6.83 14.53 -8.26
N TRP A 275 -6.59 14.12 -9.50
CA TRP A 275 -5.57 13.12 -9.88
C TRP A 275 -4.11 13.60 -9.69
N PHE A 276 -3.88 14.88 -9.43
CA PHE A 276 -2.55 15.35 -9.02
C PHE A 276 -2.22 14.99 -7.56
N GLY A 277 -3.25 14.69 -6.76
CA GLY A 277 -3.10 14.16 -5.41
C GLY A 277 -2.70 12.70 -5.43
#